data_AF-G9NUG2-F1
#
_entry.id   AF-G9NUG2-F1
#
_cell.length_a   1.000
_cell.length_b   1.000
_cell.length_c   1.000
_cell.angle_alpha   90.00
_cell.angle_beta   90.00
_cell.angle_gamma   90.00
#
_symmetry.space_group_name_H-M   'P 1'
#
loop_
_entity.id
_entity.type
_entity.pdbx_description
1 polymer ?
#
loop_
_entity_poly.entity_id
_entity_poly.type
_entity_poly.pdbx_seq_one_letter_code
_entity_poly.pdbx_strand_id
1 'polypeptide(L)'
;MPPYTSYRRRGGEFEIPGRKFNPAYESLHRHIPNDKLLVYNASKGVLKIQEQDTQSNSLVLSIGGTCRNPGTPGARAAWGVYFGPESPYNASALLDPALPQTKARAEMEALRQALSIIKAKIISGDYQPRRCVIKTHSSYIRRVFPRLVHRRAAEKVVFSELLMEIEEQLEDMGYVDGVDRSTNAMFWCVEQEENREADGLAVDALAQSRDEHGKRRRWKLFELGAANYGS
;
A
#
# COMPACT_ATOMS: atom_id res chain seq x y z
N MET A 1 23.69 -14.08 -4.95
CA MET A 1 23.94 -13.93 -3.50
C MET A 1 23.52 -12.52 -3.10
N PRO A 2 22.54 -12.33 -2.21
CA PRO A 2 22.12 -10.98 -1.84
C PRO A 2 23.14 -10.29 -0.91
N PRO A 3 23.28 -8.96 -0.97
CA PRO A 3 24.37 -8.19 -0.35
C PRO A 3 24.29 -8.03 1.18
N TYR A 4 23.33 -8.68 1.85
CA TYR A 4 23.06 -8.45 3.28
C TYR A 4 23.92 -9.29 4.25
N THR A 5 24.90 -10.05 3.76
CA THR A 5 25.67 -11.00 4.57
C THR A 5 26.76 -10.39 5.45
N SER A 6 27.01 -9.07 5.44
CA SER A 6 28.18 -8.48 6.11
C SER A 6 27.92 -7.62 7.35
N TYR A 7 26.68 -7.40 7.80
CA TYR A 7 26.43 -6.48 8.92
C TYR A 7 26.38 -7.19 10.29
N ARG A 8 27.49 -7.07 11.05
CA ARG A 8 27.70 -7.65 12.39
C ARG A 8 27.12 -6.77 13.51
N ARG A 9 26.55 -7.44 14.53
CA ARG A 9 25.89 -6.89 15.74
C ARG A 9 26.69 -5.82 16.50
N ARG A 10 26.01 -4.76 16.91
CA ARG A 10 26.24 -4.08 18.20
C ARG A 10 24.94 -3.45 18.73
N GLY A 11 24.32 -4.10 19.73
CA GLY A 11 23.51 -3.49 20.81
C GLY A 11 22.33 -2.54 20.53
N GLY A 12 21.98 -2.22 19.29
CA GLY A 12 20.85 -1.35 18.94
C GLY A 12 19.79 -2.08 18.11
N GLU A 13 18.55 -1.58 18.13
CA GLU A 13 17.48 -2.05 17.24
C GLU A 13 17.97 -1.96 15.78
N PHE A 14 18.16 -3.11 15.12
CA PHE A 14 18.64 -3.16 13.74
C PHE A 14 17.50 -2.79 12.79
N GLU A 15 17.67 -1.68 12.08
CA GLU A 15 16.80 -1.25 10.98
C GLU A 15 17.54 -1.43 9.66
N ILE A 16 16.88 -1.98 8.64
CA ILE A 16 17.45 -2.09 7.30
C ILE A 16 17.72 -0.67 6.76
N PRO A 17 19.00 -0.28 6.52
CA PRO A 17 19.32 1.04 5.99
C PRO A 17 18.61 1.27 4.65
N GLY A 18 18.09 2.48 4.44
CA GLY A 18 17.44 2.86 3.17
C GLY A 18 15.99 2.40 2.99
N ARG A 19 15.37 1.73 3.98
CA ARG A 19 13.96 1.27 3.93
C ARG A 19 12.95 2.30 4.48
N LYS A 20 13.43 3.39 5.08
CA LYS A 20 12.60 4.46 5.65
C LYS A 20 12.87 5.78 4.96
N PHE A 21 11.80 6.50 4.67
CA PHE A 21 11.85 7.87 4.16
C PHE A 21 11.39 8.83 5.25
N ASN A 22 12.16 9.89 5.49
CA ASN A 22 11.74 11.01 6.31
C ASN A 22 12.21 12.32 5.67
N PRO A 23 11.28 13.14 5.14
CA PRO A 23 11.65 14.37 4.44
C PRO A 23 12.34 15.40 5.33
N ALA A 24 12.11 15.37 6.65
CA ALA A 24 12.75 16.29 7.59
C ALA A 24 14.26 16.01 7.77
N TYR A 25 14.71 14.80 7.46
CA TYR A 25 16.11 14.39 7.61
C TYR A 25 16.89 14.35 6.30
N GLU A 26 16.24 14.52 5.15
CA GLU A 26 16.90 14.59 3.86
C GLU A 26 17.22 16.04 3.48
N SER A 27 18.49 16.33 3.17
CA SER A 27 18.97 17.68 2.84
C SER A 27 18.22 18.32 1.67
N LEU A 28 17.75 17.52 0.71
CA LEU A 28 17.00 17.97 -0.46
C LEU A 28 15.55 18.39 -0.15
N HIS A 29 15.00 17.95 0.98
CA HIS A 29 13.56 18.07 1.29
C HIS A 29 13.29 18.80 2.61
N ARG A 30 14.27 18.89 3.51
CA ARG A 30 14.12 19.46 4.87
C ARG A 30 13.60 20.91 4.92
N HIS A 31 13.70 21.65 3.82
CA HIS A 31 13.25 23.04 3.72
C HIS A 31 11.94 23.20 2.94
N ILE A 32 11.40 22.11 2.39
CA ILE A 32 10.15 22.11 1.64
C ILE A 32 9.02 21.85 2.64
N PRO A 33 8.02 22.74 2.76
CA PRO A 33 6.83 22.49 3.56
C PRO A 33 6.14 21.19 3.13
N ASN A 34 5.64 20.40 4.10
CA ASN A 34 5.02 19.09 3.83
C ASN A 34 3.86 19.15 2.83
N ASP A 35 3.07 20.23 2.85
CA ASP A 35 1.95 20.49 1.94
C ASP A 35 2.40 20.74 0.50
N LYS A 36 3.67 21.12 0.29
CA LYS A 36 4.27 21.34 -1.04
C LYS A 36 5.19 20.19 -1.48
N LEU A 37 5.49 19.27 -0.58
CA LEU A 37 6.43 18.18 -0.82
C LEU A 37 5.96 17.24 -1.93
N LEU A 38 4.66 17.09 -2.14
CA LEU A 38 4.10 16.21 -3.16
C LEU A 38 3.60 17.00 -4.36
N VAL A 39 4.09 16.65 -5.54
CA VAL A 39 3.68 17.24 -6.81
C VAL A 39 3.04 16.15 -7.66
N TYR A 40 1.86 16.41 -8.19
CA TYR A 40 1.20 15.48 -9.10
C TYR A 40 1.72 15.65 -10.53
N ASN A 41 2.17 14.55 -11.12
CA ASN A 41 2.54 14.47 -12.52
C ASN A 41 1.36 13.95 -13.33
N ALA A 42 0.56 14.86 -13.89
CA ALA A 42 -0.65 14.51 -14.64
C ALA A 42 -0.38 13.64 -15.89
N SER A 43 0.76 13.83 -16.58
CA SER A 43 1.08 13.02 -17.77
C SER A 43 1.44 11.57 -17.43
N LYS A 44 1.90 11.33 -16.20
CA LYS A 44 2.22 10.00 -15.69
C LYS A 44 1.19 9.47 -14.72
N GLY A 45 0.18 10.27 -14.33
CA GLY A 45 -0.85 9.87 -13.37
C GLY A 45 -0.31 9.49 -11.99
N VAL A 46 0.80 10.07 -11.53
CA VAL A 46 1.45 9.69 -10.26
C VAL A 46 1.92 10.90 -9.46
N LEU A 47 1.98 10.77 -8.14
CA LEU A 47 2.65 11.72 -7.24
C LEU A 47 4.16 11.50 -7.27
N LYS A 48 4.92 12.59 -7.16
CA LYS A 48 6.37 12.61 -6.98
C LYS A 48 6.76 13.53 -5.83
N ILE A 49 7.96 13.32 -5.30
CA ILE A 49 8.56 14.26 -4.33
C ILE A 49 9.01 15.50 -5.09
N GLN A 50 8.70 16.68 -4.54
CA GLN A 50 9.28 17.93 -5.00
C GLN A 50 10.76 17.94 -4.61
N GLU A 51 11.62 18.03 -5.61
CA GLU A 51 13.06 18.14 -5.39
C GLU A 51 13.54 19.46 -6.00
N GLN A 52 14.62 20.02 -5.44
CA GLN A 52 15.28 21.19 -6.02
C GLN A 52 15.90 20.86 -7.39
N ASP A 53 16.17 19.58 -7.67
CA ASP A 53 16.65 19.08 -8.96
C ASP A 53 15.49 18.47 -9.77
N THR A 54 15.36 18.93 -11.02
CA THR A 54 14.28 18.57 -11.94
C THR A 54 14.40 17.15 -12.50
N GLN A 55 15.53 16.47 -12.28
CA GLN A 55 15.80 15.11 -12.79
C GLN A 55 15.36 13.97 -11.87
N SER A 56 14.70 14.31 -10.77
CA SER A 56 14.30 13.33 -9.78
C SER A 56 13.14 12.44 -10.24
N ASN A 57 13.45 11.16 -10.37
CA ASN A 57 12.51 10.14 -10.79
C ASN A 57 11.95 9.39 -9.57
N SER A 58 11.10 10.07 -8.79
CA SER A 58 10.43 9.52 -7.61
C SER A 58 8.96 9.23 -7.88
N LEU A 59 8.48 8.13 -7.30
CA LEU A 59 7.08 7.74 -7.22
C LEU A 59 6.66 7.80 -5.77
N VAL A 60 5.54 8.46 -5.48
CA VAL A 60 4.90 8.44 -4.16
C VAL A 60 3.51 7.87 -4.30
N LEU A 61 3.14 7.00 -3.39
CA LEU A 61 1.78 6.51 -3.25
C LEU A 61 1.43 6.36 -1.77
N SER A 62 0.14 6.35 -1.47
CA SER A 62 -0.40 6.15 -0.13
C SER A 62 -1.17 4.83 -0.09
N ILE A 63 -0.98 4.07 0.98
CA ILE A 63 -1.74 2.82 1.22
C ILE A 63 -2.55 2.94 2.50
N GLY A 64 -3.75 2.35 2.49
CA GLY A 64 -4.70 2.42 3.58
C GLY A 64 -5.49 1.13 3.71
N GLY A 65 -6.01 0.89 4.91
CA GLY A 65 -6.84 -0.27 5.21
C GLY A 65 -7.86 0.08 6.28
N THR A 66 -9.06 -0.47 6.15
CA THR A 66 -10.12 -0.28 7.12
C THR A 66 -10.82 -1.61 7.41
N CYS A 67 -11.40 -1.73 8.60
CA CYS A 67 -12.23 -2.87 8.96
C CYS A 67 -13.42 -2.41 9.77
N ARG A 68 -14.62 -2.80 9.31
CA ARG A 68 -15.88 -2.56 10.00
C ARG A 68 -16.24 -3.75 10.86
N ASN A 69 -16.78 -3.49 12.05
CA ASN A 69 -17.19 -4.48 13.04
C ASN A 69 -16.07 -5.49 13.39
N PRO A 70 -14.83 -5.03 13.67
CA PRO A 70 -13.71 -5.92 13.93
C PRO A 70 -14.00 -6.87 15.09
N GLY A 71 -13.54 -8.12 14.98
CA GLY A 71 -13.72 -9.14 16.01
C GLY A 71 -15.11 -9.78 16.07
N THR A 72 -16.00 -9.45 15.12
CA THR A 72 -17.35 -10.04 15.03
C THR A 72 -17.48 -10.95 13.80
N PRO A 73 -18.47 -11.86 13.76
CA PRO A 73 -18.78 -12.63 12.54
C PRO A 73 -19.15 -11.76 11.34
N GLY A 74 -19.57 -10.51 11.57
CA GLY A 74 -19.88 -9.52 10.54
C GLY A 74 -18.71 -8.61 10.19
N ALA A 75 -17.48 -8.96 10.57
CA ALA A 75 -16.29 -8.20 10.25
C ALA A 75 -16.08 -8.13 8.74
N ARG A 76 -15.81 -6.93 8.21
CA ARG A 76 -15.54 -6.72 6.78
C ARG A 76 -14.43 -5.70 6.63
N ALA A 77 -13.36 -6.10 5.97
CA ALA A 77 -12.21 -5.27 5.72
C ALA A 77 -12.09 -4.88 4.24
N ALA A 78 -11.45 -3.75 4.00
CA ALA A 78 -11.16 -3.25 2.66
C ALA A 78 -9.83 -2.51 2.66
N TRP A 79 -9.22 -2.45 1.49
CA TRP A 79 -7.92 -1.85 1.26
C TRP A 79 -8.02 -0.75 0.19
N GLY A 80 -7.10 0.21 0.24
CA GLY A 80 -7.03 1.32 -0.70
C GLY A 80 -5.58 1.69 -1.02
N VAL A 81 -5.33 2.02 -2.29
CA VAL A 81 -4.05 2.45 -2.84
C VAL A 81 -4.29 3.72 -3.65
N TYR A 82 -3.61 4.80 -3.25
CA TYR A 82 -3.77 6.12 -3.83
C TYR A 82 -2.46 6.62 -4.43
N PHE A 83 -2.44 6.83 -5.74
CA PHE A 83 -1.32 7.35 -6.51
C PHE A 83 -1.43 8.85 -6.81
N GLY A 84 -2.60 9.47 -6.59
CA GLY A 84 -2.85 10.88 -6.83
C GLY A 84 -4.28 11.16 -7.32
N PRO A 85 -4.66 12.43 -7.47
CA PRO A 85 -5.99 12.82 -7.90
C PRO A 85 -6.33 12.23 -9.27
N GLU A 86 -7.44 11.50 -9.36
CA GLU A 86 -7.91 10.88 -10.62
C GLU A 86 -6.88 9.94 -11.29
N SER A 87 -5.89 9.46 -10.54
CA SER A 87 -4.88 8.57 -11.08
C SER A 87 -5.55 7.28 -11.59
N PRO A 88 -5.22 6.80 -12.81
CA PRO A 88 -5.71 5.53 -13.33
C PRO A 88 -5.16 4.32 -12.56
N TYR A 89 -4.21 4.55 -11.65
CA TYR A 89 -3.61 3.53 -10.81
C TYR A 89 -4.25 3.46 -9.42
N ASN A 90 -5.12 4.41 -9.06
CA ASN A 90 -5.89 4.33 -7.82
C ASN A 90 -6.71 3.03 -7.81
N ALA A 91 -6.65 2.31 -6.70
CA ALA A 91 -7.29 1.02 -6.58
C ALA A 91 -7.79 0.79 -5.16
N SER A 92 -8.91 0.09 -5.04
CA SER A 92 -9.46 -0.32 -3.76
C SER A 92 -10.38 -1.50 -3.96
N ALA A 93 -10.44 -2.40 -3.00
CA ALA A 93 -11.42 -3.47 -2.99
C ALA A 93 -11.70 -3.95 -1.58
N LEU A 94 -12.76 -4.76 -1.45
CA LEU A 94 -12.95 -5.58 -0.28
C LEU A 94 -11.81 -6.58 -0.15
N LEU A 95 -11.41 -6.85 1.09
CA LEU A 95 -10.58 -8.00 1.38
C LEU A 95 -11.38 -9.28 1.11
N ASP A 96 -10.74 -10.30 0.53
CA ASP A 96 -11.36 -11.61 0.34
C ASP A 96 -11.98 -12.10 1.66
N PRO A 97 -13.28 -12.47 1.68
CA PRO A 97 -13.96 -12.95 2.88
C PRO A 97 -13.29 -14.17 3.54
N ALA A 98 -12.54 -14.98 2.80
CA ALA A 98 -11.80 -16.12 3.33
C ALA A 98 -10.56 -15.71 4.15
N LEU A 99 -10.09 -14.48 3.99
CA LEU A 99 -8.94 -13.94 4.71
C LEU A 99 -9.35 -13.31 6.06
N PRO A 100 -8.42 -13.21 7.03
CA PRO A 100 -8.69 -12.54 8.30
C PRO A 100 -9.16 -11.09 8.13
N GLN A 101 -10.42 -10.83 8.45
CA GLN A 101 -11.07 -9.52 8.31
C GLN A 101 -10.59 -8.54 9.40
N THR A 102 -9.38 -8.00 9.23
CA THR A 102 -8.73 -7.08 10.18
C THR A 102 -8.14 -5.88 9.45
N LYS A 103 -8.02 -4.74 10.15
CA LYS A 103 -7.37 -3.54 9.59
C LYS A 103 -5.94 -3.85 9.13
N ALA A 104 -5.15 -4.51 9.97
CA ALA A 104 -3.77 -4.86 9.66
C ALA A 104 -3.65 -5.77 8.41
N ARG A 105 -4.51 -6.79 8.26
CA ARG A 105 -4.51 -7.63 7.06
C ARG A 105 -4.85 -6.83 5.80
N ALA A 106 -5.77 -5.89 5.90
CA ALA A 106 -6.15 -5.02 4.78
C ALA A 106 -5.04 -4.03 4.41
N GLU A 107 -4.36 -3.42 5.38
CA GLU A 107 -3.18 -2.58 5.12
C GLU A 107 -2.06 -3.36 4.44
N MET A 108 -1.83 -4.60 4.86
CA MET A 108 -0.87 -5.51 4.22
C MET A 108 -1.30 -5.90 2.79
N GLU A 109 -2.61 -6.08 2.56
CA GLU A 109 -3.14 -6.30 1.21
C GLU A 109 -2.92 -5.07 0.34
N ALA A 110 -3.17 -3.86 0.86
CA ALA A 110 -2.95 -2.61 0.16
C ALA A 110 -1.49 -2.49 -0.32
N LEU A 111 -0.53 -2.86 0.54
CA LEU A 111 0.88 -2.89 0.19
C LEU A 111 1.18 -3.88 -0.95
N ARG A 112 0.69 -5.13 -0.84
CA ARG A 112 0.86 -6.15 -1.89
C ARG A 112 0.29 -5.70 -3.24
N GLN A 113 -0.92 -5.13 -3.22
CA GLN A 113 -1.59 -4.62 -4.41
C GLN A 113 -0.85 -3.43 -5.02
N ALA A 114 -0.37 -2.51 -4.18
CA ALA A 114 0.46 -1.39 -4.63
C ALA A 114 1.70 -1.87 -5.40
N LEU A 115 2.46 -2.82 -4.84
CA LEU A 115 3.66 -3.35 -5.49
C LEU A 115 3.34 -4.06 -6.81
N SER A 116 2.24 -4.82 -6.85
CA SER A 116 1.75 -5.46 -8.08
C SER A 116 1.40 -4.43 -9.16
N ILE A 117 0.68 -3.36 -8.81
CA ILE A 117 0.33 -2.26 -9.72
C ILE A 117 1.58 -1.57 -10.25
N ILE A 118 2.55 -1.28 -9.38
CA ILE A 118 3.81 -0.63 -9.76
C ILE A 118 4.56 -1.48 -10.77
N LYS A 119 4.74 -2.77 -10.48
CA LYS A 119 5.45 -3.70 -11.37
C LYS A 119 4.74 -3.79 -12.72
N ALA A 120 3.44 -4.07 -12.72
CA ALA A 120 2.70 -4.40 -13.94
C ALA A 120 2.32 -3.19 -14.81
N LYS A 121 2.06 -2.02 -14.21
CA LYS A 121 1.47 -0.86 -14.93
C LYS A 121 2.39 0.34 -15.05
N ILE A 122 3.35 0.49 -14.12
CA ILE A 122 4.21 1.68 -14.05
C ILE A 122 5.59 1.32 -14.62
N ILE A 123 6.27 0.34 -14.01
CA ILE A 123 7.60 -0.12 -14.44
C ILE A 123 7.56 -0.68 -15.86
N SER A 124 6.59 -1.56 -16.16
CA SER A 124 6.41 -2.09 -17.52
C SER A 124 5.90 -1.06 -18.54
N GLY A 125 5.47 0.12 -18.12
CA GLY A 125 4.84 1.15 -18.96
C GLY A 125 5.74 2.32 -19.34
N ASP A 126 7.05 2.09 -19.51
CA ASP A 126 8.08 3.08 -19.85
C ASP A 126 8.39 4.13 -18.75
N TYR A 127 8.05 3.85 -17.50
CA TYR A 127 8.39 4.71 -16.36
C TYR A 127 9.00 3.92 -15.21
N GLN A 128 10.33 3.97 -15.08
CA GLN A 128 11.07 3.31 -14.01
C GLN A 128 11.47 4.31 -12.93
N PRO A 129 10.70 4.47 -11.84
CA PRO A 129 11.11 5.36 -10.75
C PRO A 129 12.40 4.82 -10.09
N ARG A 130 13.35 5.71 -9.76
CA ARG A 130 14.53 5.33 -8.95
C ARG A 130 14.16 5.18 -7.47
N ARG A 131 13.19 5.97 -7.01
CA ARG A 131 12.68 5.94 -5.64
C ARG A 131 11.18 5.70 -5.63
N CYS A 132 10.73 4.73 -4.87
CA CYS A 132 9.32 4.49 -4.58
C CYS A 132 9.07 4.74 -3.10
N VAL A 133 8.26 5.74 -2.77
CA VAL A 133 7.91 6.10 -1.40
C VAL A 133 6.48 5.68 -1.12
N ILE A 134 6.34 4.71 -0.23
CA ILE A 134 5.07 4.15 0.21
C ILE A 134 4.68 4.83 1.52
N LYS A 135 3.74 5.77 1.42
CA LYS A 135 3.18 6.49 2.55
C LYS A 135 2.13 5.63 3.24
N THR A 136 2.24 5.52 4.56
CA THR A 136 1.33 4.71 5.38
C THR A 136 1.29 5.21 6.82
N HIS A 137 0.17 5.01 7.50
CA HIS A 137 0.04 5.21 8.94
C HIS A 137 -0.07 3.87 9.71
N SER A 138 0.17 2.74 9.03
CA SER A 138 0.07 1.40 9.65
C SER A 138 1.17 1.18 10.67
N SER A 139 0.79 1.07 11.94
CA SER A 139 1.70 0.72 13.03
C SER A 139 2.28 -0.69 12.86
N TYR A 140 1.55 -1.59 12.20
CA TYR A 140 2.02 -2.94 11.90
C TYR A 140 3.15 -2.92 10.88
N ILE A 141 2.96 -2.28 9.71
CA ILE A 141 3.99 -2.18 8.66
C ILE A 141 5.23 -1.46 9.21
N ARG A 142 5.05 -0.32 9.90
CA ARG A 142 6.13 0.44 10.54
C ARG A 142 6.99 -0.42 11.46
N ARG A 143 6.39 -1.36 12.20
CA ARG A 143 7.09 -2.24 13.14
C ARG A 143 7.75 -3.43 12.47
N VAL A 144 7.12 -4.00 11.44
CA VAL A 144 7.50 -5.30 10.86
C VAL A 144 8.53 -5.17 9.75
N PHE A 145 8.34 -4.24 8.80
CA PHE A 145 9.18 -4.18 7.60
C PHE A 145 10.63 -3.75 7.83
N PRO A 146 10.94 -2.75 8.68
CA PRO A 146 12.32 -2.41 8.97
C PRO A 146 13.13 -3.55 9.61
N ARG A 147 12.46 -4.58 10.14
CA ARG A 147 13.05 -5.71 10.89
C ARG A 147 12.89 -7.05 10.16
N LEU A 148 12.33 -7.07 8.94
CA LEU A 148 11.89 -8.30 8.28
C LEU A 148 13.05 -9.25 7.94
N VAL A 149 14.18 -8.69 7.49
CA VAL A 149 15.42 -9.45 7.18
C VAL A 149 15.93 -10.27 8.39
N HIS A 150 15.63 -9.81 9.61
CA HIS A 150 16.04 -10.50 10.84
C HIS A 150 15.00 -11.52 11.33
N ARG A 151 13.71 -11.30 11.08
CA ARG A 151 12.63 -12.16 11.57
C ARG A 151 12.52 -13.51 10.87
N ARG A 152 13.21 -13.70 9.73
CA ARG A 152 13.32 -14.98 9.02
C ARG A 152 13.86 -16.14 9.88
N ALA A 153 14.44 -15.88 11.07
CA ALA A 153 15.12 -16.88 11.90
C ALA A 153 14.53 -17.13 13.31
N ALA A 154 13.53 -16.38 13.82
CA ALA A 154 13.27 -16.40 15.27
C ALA A 154 11.80 -16.46 15.77
N GLU A 155 10.77 -16.03 15.02
CA GLU A 155 9.40 -15.95 15.57
C GLU A 155 8.31 -16.27 14.54
N LYS A 156 7.19 -16.87 14.99
CA LYS A 156 5.94 -16.97 14.21
C LYS A 156 5.35 -15.57 14.02
N VAL A 157 5.63 -14.94 12.88
CA VAL A 157 5.03 -13.65 12.53
C VAL A 157 3.63 -13.87 11.96
N VAL A 158 2.64 -13.10 12.43
CA VAL A 158 1.29 -13.08 11.86
C VAL A 158 1.38 -12.72 10.37
N PHE A 159 0.68 -13.44 9.49
CA PHE A 159 0.73 -13.25 8.03
C PHE A 159 2.12 -13.54 7.40
N SER A 160 2.87 -14.51 7.91
CA SER A 160 4.21 -14.86 7.43
C SER A 160 4.28 -15.09 5.91
N GLU A 161 3.32 -15.80 5.33
CA GLU A 161 3.27 -16.06 3.87
C GLU A 161 3.16 -14.77 3.06
N LEU A 162 2.20 -13.91 3.43
CA LEU A 162 2.00 -12.60 2.81
C LEU A 162 3.22 -11.69 2.97
N LEU A 163 3.88 -11.73 4.12
CA LEU A 163 5.09 -10.97 4.36
C LEU A 163 6.25 -11.43 3.47
N MET A 164 6.37 -12.74 3.21
CA MET A 164 7.36 -13.28 2.29
C MET A 164 7.07 -12.85 0.86
N GLU A 165 5.82 -12.92 0.40
CA GLU A 165 5.41 -12.46 -0.93
C GLU A 165 5.72 -10.96 -1.12
N ILE A 166 5.41 -10.12 -0.13
CA ILE A 166 5.69 -8.69 -0.22
C ILE A 166 7.20 -8.41 -0.23
N GLU A 167 7.98 -9.14 0.56
CA GLU A 167 9.44 -8.97 0.57
C GLU A 167 10.05 -9.36 -0.78
N GLU A 168 9.61 -10.47 -1.36
CA GLU A 168 10.01 -10.90 -2.70
C GLU A 168 9.64 -9.83 -3.73
N GLN A 169 8.43 -9.25 -3.67
CA GLN A 169 8.04 -8.15 -4.55
C GLN A 169 8.91 -6.89 -4.39
N LEU A 170 9.30 -6.55 -3.16
CA LEU A 170 10.18 -5.41 -2.88
C LEU A 170 11.60 -5.66 -3.41
N GLU A 171 12.11 -6.90 -3.31
CA GLU A 171 13.40 -7.30 -3.89
C GLU A 171 13.34 -7.27 -5.43
N ASP A 172 12.27 -7.82 -6.01
CA ASP A 172 12.03 -7.87 -7.45
C ASP A 172 11.92 -6.49 -8.09
N MET A 173 11.35 -5.50 -7.40
CA MET A 173 11.32 -4.12 -7.90
C MET A 173 12.72 -3.54 -8.16
N GLY A 174 13.75 -4.10 -7.50
CA GLY A 174 15.14 -3.72 -7.72
C GLY A 174 15.77 -4.26 -9.00
N TYR A 175 15.16 -5.29 -9.60
CA TYR A 175 15.71 -6.01 -10.75
C TYR A 175 14.74 -5.98 -11.94
N VAL A 176 15.15 -5.35 -13.04
CA VAL A 176 14.38 -5.34 -14.30
C VAL A 176 15.24 -5.93 -15.40
N ASP A 177 14.76 -6.98 -16.04
CA ASP A 177 15.44 -7.70 -17.14
C ASP A 177 16.86 -8.18 -16.82
N GLY A 178 17.11 -8.57 -15.56
CA GLY A 178 18.43 -9.05 -15.11
C GLY A 178 19.49 -7.95 -14.98
N VAL A 179 19.11 -6.68 -15.13
CA VAL A 179 19.97 -5.51 -14.91
C VAL A 179 19.53 -4.81 -13.63
N ASP A 180 20.49 -4.42 -12.79
CA ASP A 180 20.22 -3.57 -11.63
C ASP A 180 19.74 -2.20 -12.13
N ARG A 181 18.42 -1.99 -12.03
CA ARG A 181 17.76 -0.70 -12.26
C ARG A 181 17.05 -0.25 -10.97
N SER A 182 17.68 -0.54 -9.83
CA SER A 182 17.15 -0.50 -8.47
C SER A 182 16.16 0.63 -8.19
N THR A 183 14.87 0.33 -8.38
CA THR A 183 13.81 1.10 -7.73
C THR A 183 13.90 0.82 -6.24
N ASN A 184 14.37 1.79 -5.46
CA ASN A 184 14.43 1.65 -4.02
C ASN A 184 13.08 1.97 -3.39
N ALA A 185 12.45 0.97 -2.77
CA ALA A 185 11.18 1.11 -2.07
C ALA A 185 11.40 1.47 -0.60
N MET A 186 10.81 2.58 -0.17
CA MET A 186 10.97 3.17 1.16
C MET A 186 9.60 3.43 1.78
N PHE A 187 9.49 3.26 3.10
CA PHE A 187 8.27 3.57 3.83
C PHE A 187 8.34 4.97 4.42
N TRP A 188 7.35 5.80 4.11
CA TRP A 188 7.10 7.07 4.80
C TRP A 188 5.97 6.86 5.81
N CYS A 189 6.35 6.67 7.06
CA CYS A 189 5.38 6.51 8.15
C CYS A 189 4.88 7.89 8.59
N VAL A 190 3.57 8.10 8.51
CA VAL A 190 2.89 9.37 8.80
C VAL A 190 1.75 9.17 9.80
N GLU A 191 1.19 10.27 10.30
CA GLU A 191 -0.04 10.22 11.08
C GLU A 191 -1.26 9.94 10.18
N GLN A 192 -2.37 9.50 10.77
CA GLN A 192 -3.55 9.07 10.01
C GLN A 192 -4.14 10.22 9.18
N GLU A 193 -4.12 11.44 9.70
CA GLU A 193 -4.67 12.64 9.06
C GLU A 193 -3.95 12.99 7.76
N GLU A 194 -2.70 12.55 7.61
CA GLU A 194 -1.90 12.77 6.41
C GLU A 194 -2.16 11.69 5.34
N ASN A 195 -2.92 10.64 5.63
CA ASN A 195 -3.12 9.48 4.75
C ASN A 195 -4.61 9.26 4.39
N ARG A 196 -5.40 10.34 4.40
CA ARG A 196 -6.87 10.30 4.29
C ARG A 196 -7.35 9.79 2.94
N GLU A 197 -6.62 10.00 1.88
CA GLU A 197 -7.03 9.65 0.52
C GLU A 197 -7.07 8.13 0.34
N ALA A 198 -6.03 7.42 0.79
CA ALA A 198 -5.99 5.97 0.72
C ALA A 198 -7.02 5.33 1.66
N ASP A 199 -7.25 5.93 2.84
CA ASP A 199 -8.31 5.50 3.75
C ASP A 199 -9.71 5.74 3.17
N GLY A 200 -9.91 6.87 2.50
CA GLY A 200 -11.12 7.21 1.78
C GLY A 200 -11.47 6.14 0.74
N LEU A 201 -10.50 5.76 -0.11
CA LEU A 201 -10.68 4.69 -1.09
C LEU A 201 -11.10 3.36 -0.43
N ALA A 202 -10.49 3.00 0.69
CA ALA A 202 -10.83 1.77 1.42
C ALA A 202 -12.25 1.84 2.04
N VAL A 203 -12.64 3.01 2.56
CA VAL A 203 -13.99 3.26 3.10
C VAL A 203 -15.05 3.21 2.00
N ASP A 204 -14.77 3.79 0.84
CA ASP A 204 -15.67 3.78 -0.31
C ASP A 204 -15.91 2.36 -0.82
N ALA A 205 -14.86 1.52 -0.87
CA ALA A 205 -14.99 0.10 -1.22
C ALA A 205 -15.93 -0.66 -0.26
N LEU A 206 -15.91 -0.35 1.05
CA LEU A 206 -16.88 -0.91 1.99
C LEU A 206 -18.31 -0.43 1.71
N ALA A 207 -18.48 0.85 1.35
CA ALA A 207 -19.79 1.45 1.09
C ALA A 207 -20.46 0.88 -0.16
N GLN A 208 -19.73 0.79 -1.27
CA GLN A 208 -20.25 0.28 -2.56
C GLN A 208 -20.83 -1.14 -2.43
N SER A 209 -20.20 -1.99 -1.61
CA SER A 209 -20.69 -3.34 -1.36
C SER A 209 -22.05 -3.39 -0.66
N ARG A 210 -22.42 -2.37 0.12
CA ARG A 210 -23.74 -2.29 0.76
C ARG A 210 -24.81 -1.98 -0.26
N ASP A 211 -24.52 -1.11 -1.21
CA ASP A 211 -25.46 -0.70 -2.24
C ASP A 211 -25.76 -1.83 -3.21
N GLU A 212 -24.77 -2.63 -3.58
CA GLU A 212 -24.97 -3.83 -4.39
C GLU A 212 -25.80 -4.90 -3.65
N HIS A 213 -25.53 -5.12 -2.37
CA HIS A 213 -26.30 -6.07 -1.56
C HIS A 213 -27.73 -5.59 -1.31
N GLY A 214 -27.92 -4.29 -1.09
CA GLY A 214 -29.21 -3.63 -0.96
C GLY A 214 -30.04 -3.68 -2.25
N LYS A 215 -29.41 -3.42 -3.39
CA LYS A 215 -30.02 -3.61 -4.73
C LYS A 215 -30.43 -5.06 -4.93
N ARG A 216 -29.54 -6.04 -4.72
CA ARG A 216 -29.85 -7.48 -4.84
C ARG A 216 -31.02 -7.93 -3.97
N ARG A 217 -31.11 -7.45 -2.72
CA ARG A 217 -32.25 -7.75 -1.84
C ARG A 217 -33.56 -7.13 -2.32
N ARG A 218 -33.51 -5.91 -2.85
CA ARG A 218 -34.67 -5.22 -3.42
C ARG A 218 -35.20 -5.93 -4.67
N TRP A 219 -34.31 -6.42 -5.54
CA TRP A 219 -34.67 -7.23 -6.71
C TRP A 219 -35.33 -8.57 -6.33
N LYS A 220 -34.77 -9.31 -5.37
CA LYS A 220 -35.38 -10.57 -4.89
C LYS A 220 -36.76 -10.38 -4.26
N LEU A 221 -36.99 -9.27 -3.55
CA LEU A 221 -38.31 -8.93 -3.01
C LEU A 221 -39.31 -8.58 -4.12
N PHE A 222 -38.85 -7.97 -5.21
CA PHE A 222 -39.69 -7.70 -6.38
C PHE A 222 -40.08 -8.98 -7.13
N GLU A 223 -39.16 -9.93 -7.29
CA GLU A 223 -39.45 -11.24 -7.91
C GLU A 223 -40.42 -12.08 -7.06
N LEU A 224 -40.24 -12.10 -5.73
CA LEU A 224 -41.13 -12.81 -4.82
C LEU A 224 -42.52 -12.14 -4.70
N GLY A 225 -42.62 -10.83 -4.95
CA GLY A 225 -43.89 -10.10 -5.00
C GLY A 225 -44.65 -10.32 -6.32
N ALA A 226 -43.95 -10.49 -7.44
CA ALA A 226 -44.57 -10.74 -8.75
C ALA A 226 -45.16 -12.15 -8.89
N ALA A 227 -44.65 -13.13 -8.13
CA ALA A 227 -45.16 -14.50 -8.12
C ALA A 227 -46.51 -14.68 -7.38
N ASN A 228 -47.01 -13.66 -6.67
CA ASN A 228 -48.25 -13.72 -5.88
C ASN A 228 -49.44 -12.96 -6.51
N TYR A 229 -49.30 -12.43 -7.74
CA TYR A 229 -50.37 -11.74 -8.48
C TYR A 229 -50.71 -12.45 -9.80
N GLY A 230 -50.81 -13.77 -9.76
CA GLY A 230 -51.27 -14.59 -10.88
C GLY A 230 -52.15 -15.73 -10.37
N SER A 231 -53.39 -15.42 -10.02
CA SER A 231 -54.47 -16.37 -9.78
C SER A 231 -55.77 -15.77 -10.28
#